data_AF-C3Z1D8-F1
#
_entry.id   AF-C3Z1D8-F1
#
_cell.length_a   1.000
_cell.length_b   1.000
_cell.length_c   1.000
_cell.angle_alpha   90.00
_cell.angle_beta   90.00
_cell.angle_gamma   90.00
#
_symmetry.space_group_name_H-M   'P 1'
#
loop_
_entity.id
_entity.type
_entity.pdbx_description
1 polymer ?
#
loop_
_entity_poly.entity_id
_entity_poly.type
_entity_poly.pdbx_seq_one_letter_code
_entity_poly.pdbx_strand_id
1 'polypeptide(L)'
;MATNGTITSGDHGWRNYSSDSLCSWTIEAPSGMAVSLTFLTFDLADDGDCLSDYVAVYDGSSQSSVLLGRFCEGNPGVVNSTGNLMHVTFVSNSSLEAAGFRATFRC
;
A
#
# COMPACT_ATOMS: atom_id res chain seq x y z
N MET A 1 17.76 8.20 -3.24
CA MET A 1 16.42 8.65 -2.82
C MET A 1 15.59 8.91 -4.07
N ALA A 2 14.42 8.28 -4.18
CA ALA A 2 13.52 8.51 -5.31
C ALA A 2 12.44 9.51 -4.85
N THR A 3 12.25 10.59 -5.61
CA THR A 3 11.21 11.60 -5.33
C THR A 3 9.85 11.23 -5.89
N ASN A 4 9.78 10.16 -6.69
CA ASN A 4 8.56 9.52 -7.12
C ASN A 4 8.82 8.05 -7.44
N GLY A 5 7.74 7.28 -7.53
CA GLY A 5 7.81 5.89 -7.94
C GLY A 5 6.44 5.24 -7.97
N THR A 6 6.42 3.95 -8.31
CA THR A 6 5.20 3.13 -8.34
C THR A 6 5.42 1.89 -7.47
N ILE A 7 4.39 1.51 -6.72
CA ILE A 7 4.31 0.25 -5.97
C ILE A 7 3.09 -0.54 -6.46
N THR A 8 3.22 -1.86 -6.54
CA THR A 8 2.17 -2.77 -7.02
C THR A 8 2.15 -4.05 -6.18
N SER A 9 1.01 -4.75 -6.14
CA SER A 9 0.83 -6.06 -5.49
C SER A 9 1.48 -7.23 -6.26
N GLY A 10 2.61 -7.01 -6.96
CA GLY A 10 3.25 -7.99 -7.86
C GLY A 10 3.06 -7.66 -9.34
N ASP A 11 2.68 -8.65 -10.15
CA ASP A 11 2.49 -8.59 -11.62
C ASP A 11 1.20 -7.85 -12.05
N HIS A 12 0.79 -6.83 -11.29
CA HIS A 12 -0.45 -6.08 -11.51
C HIS A 12 -0.59 -5.63 -12.97
N GLY A 13 -1.71 -6.01 -13.60
CA GLY A 13 -2.00 -5.77 -15.02
C GLY A 13 -1.68 -6.95 -15.97
N TRP A 14 -0.98 -7.98 -15.48
CA TRP A 14 -0.72 -9.23 -16.23
C TRP A 14 -1.38 -10.43 -15.57
N ARG A 15 -1.38 -10.48 -14.23
CA ARG A 15 -1.99 -11.53 -13.41
C ARG A 15 -2.53 -10.94 -12.10
N ASN A 16 -3.43 -11.69 -11.47
CA ASN A 16 -3.86 -11.42 -10.11
C ASN A 16 -2.69 -11.62 -9.12
N TYR A 17 -2.78 -11.01 -7.95
CA TYR A 17 -1.78 -11.25 -6.90
C TYR A 17 -1.91 -12.67 -6.33
N SER A 18 -0.80 -13.22 -5.85
CA SER A 18 -0.78 -14.55 -5.25
C SER A 18 -1.30 -14.55 -3.81
N SER A 19 -1.93 -15.64 -3.38
CA SER A 19 -2.20 -15.89 -1.96
C SER A 19 -0.90 -15.94 -1.14
N ASP A 20 -1.03 -15.77 0.18
CA ASP A 20 0.07 -15.85 1.17
C ASP A 20 1.23 -14.86 0.90
N SER A 21 0.91 -13.70 0.35
CA SER A 21 1.89 -12.65 0.02
C SER A 21 2.00 -11.63 1.15
N LEU A 22 3.23 -11.36 1.59
CA LEU A 22 3.56 -10.26 2.51
C LEU A 22 4.62 -9.36 1.86
N CYS A 23 4.17 -8.26 1.25
CA CYS A 23 5.06 -7.28 0.64
C CYS A 23 5.11 -6.02 1.51
N SER A 24 6.29 -5.40 1.61
CA SER A 24 6.42 -4.11 2.30
C SER A 24 7.38 -3.18 1.59
N TRP A 25 7.11 -1.89 1.71
CA TRP A 25 7.89 -0.81 1.14
C TRP A 25 8.09 0.27 2.19
N THR A 26 9.31 0.76 2.34
CA THR A 26 9.60 1.98 3.09
C THR A 26 10.01 3.05 2.10
N ILE A 27 9.23 4.12 2.05
CA ILE A 27 9.46 5.28 1.19
C ILE A 27 10.09 6.37 2.04
N GLU A 28 11.23 6.88 1.58
CA GLU A 28 11.96 7.97 2.23
C GLU A 28 12.03 9.19 1.31
N ALA A 29 11.36 10.26 1.72
CA ALA A 29 11.44 11.59 1.14
C ALA A 29 12.67 12.36 1.69
N PRO A 30 13.12 13.40 0.98
CA PRO A 30 14.05 14.37 1.55
C PRO A 30 13.53 14.93 2.88
N SER A 31 14.46 15.24 3.79
CA SER A 31 14.10 15.82 5.10
C SER A 31 13.25 17.09 4.93
N GLY A 32 12.16 17.17 5.68
CA GLY A 32 11.21 18.29 5.63
C GLY A 32 10.12 18.17 4.55
N MET A 33 10.12 17.12 3.74
CA MET A 33 9.04 16.80 2.79
C MET A 33 8.21 15.62 3.30
N ALA A 34 6.92 15.64 3.02
CA ALA A 34 6.00 14.54 3.36
C ALA A 34 5.75 13.65 2.13
N VAL A 35 5.54 12.36 2.35
CA VAL A 35 5.23 11.41 1.29
C VAL A 35 3.72 11.44 1.01
N SER A 36 3.37 11.57 -0.26
CA SER A 36 2.00 11.44 -0.76
C SER A 36 1.86 10.18 -1.60
N LEU A 37 1.05 9.22 -1.15
CA LEU A 37 0.76 7.98 -1.84
C LEU A 37 -0.62 8.04 -2.47
N THR A 38 -0.70 7.89 -3.79
CA THR A 38 -1.95 7.93 -4.56
C THR A 38 -2.24 6.54 -5.13
N PHE A 39 -3.37 5.95 -4.76
CA PHE A 39 -3.87 4.71 -5.34
C PHE A 39 -4.55 4.99 -6.68
N LEU A 40 -4.08 4.32 -7.74
CA LEU A 40 -4.59 4.47 -9.10
C LEU A 40 -5.61 3.39 -9.45
N THR A 41 -5.31 2.16 -9.04
CA THR A 41 -6.18 0.99 -9.12
C THR A 41 -6.12 0.27 -7.78
N PHE A 42 -7.26 -0.26 -7.36
CA PHE A 42 -7.38 -0.96 -6.10
C PHE A 42 -8.53 -1.97 -6.20
N ASP A 43 -8.17 -3.26 -6.17
CA ASP A 43 -9.09 -4.38 -6.25
C ASP A 43 -8.48 -5.55 -5.48
N LEU A 44 -8.88 -5.71 -4.22
CA LEU A 44 -8.48 -6.83 -3.37
C LEU A 44 -9.70 -7.71 -3.09
N ALA A 45 -9.47 -8.98 -2.79
CA ALA A 45 -10.52 -9.87 -2.35
C ALA A 45 -10.95 -9.48 -0.94
N ASP A 46 -12.11 -8.84 -0.84
CA ASP A 46 -12.69 -8.44 0.44
C ASP A 46 -13.50 -9.61 1.05
N ASP A 47 -13.16 -9.97 2.29
CA ASP A 47 -13.86 -10.94 3.13
C ASP A 47 -14.91 -10.28 4.05
N GLY A 48 -15.04 -8.95 3.98
CA GLY A 48 -16.01 -8.13 4.71
C GLY A 48 -15.49 -7.60 6.05
N ASP A 49 -14.37 -8.11 6.56
CA ASP A 49 -13.73 -7.63 7.80
C ASP A 49 -12.32 -7.06 7.58
N CYS A 50 -11.80 -7.10 6.33
CA CYS A 50 -10.55 -6.47 5.95
C CYS A 50 -9.33 -7.09 6.66
N LEU A 51 -9.39 -8.40 6.96
CA LEU A 51 -8.35 -9.11 7.69
C LEU A 51 -7.48 -10.02 6.83
N SER A 52 -8.02 -10.58 5.74
CA SER A 52 -7.26 -11.49 4.87
C SER A 52 -6.38 -10.72 3.88
N ASP A 53 -6.98 -9.86 3.06
CA ASP A 53 -6.28 -9.17 1.98
C ASP A 53 -6.40 -7.65 2.17
N TYR A 54 -5.30 -6.97 2.44
CA TYR A 54 -5.33 -5.53 2.72
C TYR A 54 -4.01 -4.82 2.42
N VAL A 55 -4.10 -3.51 2.18
CA VAL A 55 -2.97 -2.58 2.23
C VAL A 55 -3.06 -1.73 3.49
N ALA A 56 -2.01 -1.74 4.30
CA ALA A 56 -1.86 -0.89 5.47
C ALA A 56 -0.77 0.16 5.22
N VAL A 57 -1.08 1.43 5.52
CA VAL A 57 -0.16 2.56 5.36
C VAL A 57 0.14 3.15 6.73
N TYR A 58 1.42 3.36 7.03
CA TYR A 58 1.92 3.81 8.32
C TYR A 58 2.76 5.08 8.16
N ASP A 59 2.60 6.00 9.12
CA ASP A 59 3.31 7.27 9.21
C ASP A 59 4.66 7.11 9.91
N GLY A 60 5.63 6.55 9.19
CA GLY A 60 6.97 6.27 9.70
C GLY A 60 7.69 5.19 8.89
N SER A 61 8.74 4.60 9.46
CA SER A 61 9.62 3.65 8.76
C SER A 61 9.23 2.17 8.91
N SER A 62 8.21 1.86 9.71
CA SER A 62 7.84 0.48 10.05
C SER A 62 6.36 0.34 10.44
N GLN A 63 5.90 -0.91 10.57
CA GLN A 63 4.55 -1.27 11.06
C GLN A 63 4.28 -0.89 12.52
N SER A 64 5.31 -0.54 13.30
CA SER A 64 5.13 -0.01 14.67
C SER A 64 4.82 1.48 14.70
N SER A 65 4.84 2.14 13.54
CA SER A 65 4.51 3.56 13.39
C SER A 65 2.98 3.76 13.40
N VAL A 66 2.52 5.01 13.42
CA VAL A 66 1.08 5.32 13.45
C VAL A 66 0.41 4.80 12.19
N LEU A 67 -0.64 3.98 12.32
CA LEU A 67 -1.44 3.52 11.19
C LEU A 67 -2.28 4.67 10.64
N LEU A 68 -2.04 5.05 9.39
CA LEU A 68 -2.83 6.05 8.67
C LEU A 68 -4.12 5.47 8.10
N GLY A 69 -4.08 4.19 7.71
CA GLY A 69 -5.25 3.48 7.22
C GLY A 69 -4.95 2.04 6.84
N ARG A 70 -6.00 1.22 6.90
CA ARG A 70 -6.04 -0.13 6.33
C ARG A 70 -7.16 -0.18 5.31
N PHE A 71 -6.88 -0.72 4.13
CA PHE A 71 -7.78 -0.73 3.00
C PHE A 71 -7.83 -2.13 2.36
N CYS A 72 -9.02 -2.59 2.00
CA CYS A 72 -9.30 -3.89 1.36
C CYS A 72 -10.39 -3.77 0.28
N GLU A 73 -11.21 -2.72 0.35
CA GLU A 73 -12.21 -2.41 -0.65
C GLU A 73 -12.24 -0.91 -1.00
N GLY A 74 -12.96 -0.57 -2.07
CA GLY A 74 -13.09 0.80 -2.54
C GLY A 74 -11.80 1.41 -3.06
N ASN A 75 -11.81 2.72 -3.36
CA ASN A 75 -10.59 3.45 -3.71
C ASN A 75 -10.07 4.20 -2.48
N PRO A 76 -8.88 3.86 -1.94
CA PRO A 76 -8.28 4.58 -0.82
C PRO A 76 -7.96 6.05 -1.13
N GLY A 77 -7.85 6.41 -2.41
CA GLY A 77 -7.53 7.77 -2.83
C GLY A 77 -6.08 8.15 -2.55
N VAL A 78 -5.89 9.24 -1.80
CA VAL A 78 -4.56 9.78 -1.47
C VAL A 78 -4.32 9.68 0.04
N VAL A 79 -3.20 9.09 0.42
CA VAL A 79 -2.74 9.01 1.81
C VAL A 79 -1.45 9.81 1.95
N ASN A 80 -1.39 10.69 2.94
CA ASN A 80 -0.21 11.55 3.18
C ASN A 80 0.41 11.19 4.54
N SER A 81 1.74 11.06 4.58
CA SER A 81 2.47 11.02 5.84
C SER A 81 2.57 12.42 6.46
N THR A 82 2.93 12.50 7.73
CA THR A 82 3.27 13.76 8.39
C THR A 82 4.77 14.04 8.34
N GLY A 83 5.59 12.98 8.27
CA GLY A 83 7.04 13.05 8.15
C GLY A 83 7.56 12.62 6.77
N ASN A 84 8.89 12.54 6.67
CA ASN A 84 9.58 12.13 5.44
C ASN A 84 9.65 10.62 5.23
N LEU A 85 8.99 9.84 6.07
CA LEU A 85 8.98 8.38 6.03
C LEU A 85 7.55 7.88 5.97
N MET A 86 7.30 6.95 5.06
CA MET A 86 6.05 6.21 4.97
C MET A 86 6.35 4.74 4.78
N HIS A 87 5.66 3.89 5.54
CA HIS A 87 5.75 2.44 5.40
C HIS A 87 4.43 1.90 4.88
N VAL A 88 4.49 1.07 3.85
CA VAL A 88 3.32 0.45 3.22
C VAL A 88 3.50 -1.06 3.33
N THR A 89 2.47 -1.76 3.77
CA THR A 89 2.43 -3.22 3.80
C THR A 89 1.23 -3.71 3.01
N PHE A 90 1.43 -4.69 2.14
CA PHE A 90 0.37 -5.45 1.50
C PHE A 90 0.39 -6.89 2.05
N VAL A 91 -0.77 -7.34 2.50
CA VAL A 91 -1.02 -8.70 2.97
C VAL A 91 -2.08 -9.33 2.08
N SER A 92 -1.85 -10.58 1.68
CA SER A 92 -2.81 -11.44 1.00
C SER A 92 -2.73 -12.79 1.67
N ASN A 93 -3.83 -13.24 2.30
CA ASN A 93 -3.93 -14.53 3.00
C ASN A 93 -5.22 -15.27 2.62
N SER A 94 -6.06 -14.69 1.76
CA SER A 94 -7.26 -15.35 1.26
C SER A 94 -6.91 -16.35 0.15
N SER A 95 -7.80 -17.32 -0.08
CA SER A 95 -7.72 -18.20 -1.25
C SER A 95 -8.31 -17.55 -2.52
N LEU A 96 -8.81 -16.33 -2.40
CA LEU A 96 -9.39 -15.55 -3.49
C LEU A 96 -8.33 -14.58 -4.00
N GLU A 97 -8.12 -14.57 -5.31
CA GLU A 97 -7.18 -13.65 -5.94
C GLU A 97 -7.97 -12.57 -6.70
N ALA A 98 -7.57 -11.31 -6.54
CA ALA A 98 -8.11 -10.18 -7.29
C ALA A 98 -7.01 -9.45 -8.08
N ALA A 99 -7.38 -8.43 -8.86
CA ALA A 99 -6.44 -7.77 -9.77
C ALA A 99 -5.30 -7.05 -9.01
N GLY A 100 -5.49 -6.74 -7.73
CA GLY A 100 -4.50 -6.12 -6.87
C GLY A 100 -4.56 -4.60 -6.89
N PHE A 101 -3.44 -3.97 -6.54
CA PHE A 101 -3.35 -2.52 -6.52
C PHE A 101 -2.13 -1.99 -7.28
N ARG A 102 -2.26 -0.74 -7.72
CA ARG A 102 -1.15 0.08 -8.18
C ARG A 102 -1.28 1.46 -7.56
N ALA A 103 -0.20 1.89 -6.91
CA ALA A 103 -0.11 3.21 -6.32
C ALA A 103 1.17 3.90 -6.76
N THR A 104 1.12 5.23 -6.85
CA THR A 104 2.30 6.06 -7.09
C THR A 104 2.57 6.92 -5.88
N PHE A 105 3.84 7.04 -5.49
CA PHE A 105 4.25 7.97 -4.45
C PHE A 105 4.96 9.18 -5.05
N ARG A 106 4.84 10.30 -4.35
CA ARG A 106 5.61 11.52 -4.57
C ARG A 106 6.07 12.09 -3.24
N CYS A 107 7.24 12.71 -3.25
CA CYS A 107 7.88 13.35 -2.12
C CYS A 107 7.95 14.86 -2.36
#